data_AF-A0A2E9GT06-F1
#
_entry.id   AF-A0A2E9GT06-F1
#
_cell.length_a   1.000
_cell.length_b   1.000
_cell.length_c   1.000
_cell.angle_alpha   90.00
_cell.angle_beta   90.00
_cell.angle_gamma   90.00
#
_symmetry.space_group_name_H-M   'P 1'
#
loop_
_entity.id
_entity.type
_entity.pdbx_description
1 polymer ?
#
loop_
_entity_poly.entity_id
_entity_poly.type
_entity_poly.pdbx_seq_one_letter_code
_entity_poly.pdbx_strand_id
1 'polypeptide(L)'
;SVTYAFRYSADWLNARLSTTLVAIVFGWKAQDGAILRLQGDYTIRDGLILTVGMLLYQAGELPPLDTWGRNDRVFIDLKWSF
;
A
#
# COMPACT_ATOMS: atom_id res chain seq x y z
N SER A 1 -6.68 -20.86 -6.45
CA SER A 1 -7.67 -19.78 -6.36
C SER A 1 -7.37 -18.71 -7.40
N VAL A 2 -8.31 -17.83 -7.69
CA VAL A 2 -8.09 -16.67 -8.59
C VAL A 2 -7.44 -15.53 -7.78
N THR A 3 -6.60 -14.72 -8.41
CA THR A 3 -6.01 -13.53 -7.80
C THR A 3 -6.20 -12.33 -8.71
N TYR A 4 -6.63 -11.21 -8.13
CA TYR A 4 -6.73 -9.93 -8.80
C TYR A 4 -5.71 -8.97 -8.20
N ALA A 5 -5.00 -8.23 -9.04
CA ALA A 5 -4.09 -7.18 -8.62
C ALA A 5 -4.46 -5.87 -9.34
N PHE A 6 -4.55 -4.80 -8.57
CA PHE A 6 -4.81 -3.46 -9.06
C PHE A 6 -3.77 -2.49 -8.50
N ARG A 7 -3.27 -1.61 -9.37
CA ARG A 7 -2.39 -0.52 -8.98
C ARG A 7 -2.86 0.77 -9.62
N TYR A 8 -2.89 1.84 -8.81
CA TYR A 8 -3.08 3.20 -9.28
C TYR A 8 -1.97 4.09 -8.72
N SER A 9 -1.46 4.98 -9.57
CA SER A 9 -0.45 5.96 -9.19
C SER A 9 -0.78 7.29 -9.85
N ALA A 10 -0.58 8.37 -9.11
CA ALA A 10 -0.87 9.72 -9.57
C ALA A 10 0.03 10.74 -8.88
N ASP A 11 0.32 11.82 -9.59
CA ASP A 11 1.10 12.95 -9.12
C ASP A 11 0.20 14.17 -8.90
N TRP A 12 0.50 14.89 -7.83
CA TRP A 12 -0.26 16.05 -7.35
C TRP A 12 0.70 17.17 -6.99
N LEU A 13 0.14 18.37 -6.78
CA LEU A 13 0.90 19.53 -6.28
C LEU A 13 2.16 19.83 -7.12
N ASN A 14 2.01 19.87 -8.45
CA ASN A 14 3.13 20.02 -9.39
C ASN A 14 4.20 18.94 -9.21
N ALA A 15 3.77 17.67 -9.11
CA ALA A 15 4.62 16.51 -8.88
C ALA A 15 5.44 16.53 -7.58
N ARG A 16 5.02 17.33 -6.58
CA ARG A 16 5.61 17.28 -5.23
C ARG A 16 5.02 16.20 -4.34
N LEU A 17 3.84 15.71 -4.68
CA LEU A 17 3.20 14.59 -3.97
C LEU A 17 2.89 13.50 -4.97
N SER A 18 3.49 12.33 -4.81
CA SER A 18 3.13 11.13 -5.56
C SER A 18 2.36 10.20 -4.65
N THR A 19 1.22 9.70 -5.10
CA THR A 19 0.42 8.72 -4.33
C THR A 19 0.37 7.39 -5.05
N THR A 20 0.41 6.30 -4.30
CA THR A 20 0.26 4.94 -4.81
C THR A 20 -0.80 4.19 -4.01
N LEU A 21 -1.73 3.56 -4.74
CA LEU A 21 -2.66 2.56 -4.22
C LEU A 21 -2.33 1.21 -4.87
N VAL A 22 -2.18 0.17 -4.07
CA VAL A 22 -2.08 -1.23 -4.54
C VAL A 22 -3.10 -2.07 -3.79
N ALA A 23 -3.93 -2.81 -4.51
CA ALA A 23 -4.86 -3.77 -3.95
C ALA A 23 -4.59 -5.15 -4.56
N ILE A 24 -4.48 -6.17 -3.71
CA ILE A 24 -4.37 -7.58 -4.12
C ILE A 24 -5.52 -8.31 -3.43
N VAL A 25 -6.36 -8.98 -4.22
CA VAL A 25 -7.55 -9.70 -3.75
C VAL A 25 -7.43 -11.16 -4.15
N PHE A 26 -7.63 -12.05 -3.20
CA PHE A 26 -7.58 -13.50 -3.40
C PHE A 26 -8.99 -14.09 -3.35
N GLY A 27 -9.30 -14.97 -4.30
CA GLY A 27 -10.63 -15.54 -4.48
C GLY A 27 -11.59 -14.60 -5.22
N TRP A 28 -12.66 -15.18 -5.74
CA TRP A 28 -13.66 -14.45 -6.55
C TRP A 28 -14.39 -13.32 -5.80
N LYS A 29 -14.48 -13.42 -4.47
CA LYS A 29 -15.18 -12.46 -3.59
C LYS A 29 -14.31 -12.01 -2.41
N ALA A 30 -12.99 -12.03 -2.56
CA ALA A 30 -12.03 -11.75 -1.48
C ALA A 30 -12.08 -12.74 -0.30
N GLN A 31 -12.76 -13.89 -0.44
CA GLN A 31 -12.90 -14.86 0.65
C GLN A 31 -11.58 -15.52 1.04
N ASP A 32 -10.59 -15.51 0.14
CA ASP A 32 -9.26 -16.04 0.42
C ASP A 32 -8.33 -14.98 1.04
N GLY A 33 -8.81 -13.74 1.17
CA GLY A 33 -8.11 -12.61 1.81
C GLY A 33 -7.81 -11.47 0.84
N ALA A 34 -7.31 -10.36 1.38
CA ALA A 34 -6.88 -9.22 0.59
C ALA A 34 -5.77 -8.41 1.27
N ILE A 35 -4.99 -7.69 0.46
CA ILE A 35 -3.95 -6.77 0.90
C ILE A 35 -4.19 -5.43 0.21
N LEU A 36 -4.24 -4.35 0.98
CA LEU A 36 -4.33 -2.98 0.48
C LEU A 36 -3.14 -2.18 0.98
N ARG A 37 -2.44 -1.49 0.08
CA ARG A 37 -1.39 -0.52 0.42
C ARG A 37 -1.77 0.84 -0.13
N LEU A 38 -1.75 1.84 0.74
CA LEU A 38 -1.83 3.24 0.37
C LEU A 38 -0.56 3.94 0.83
N GLN A 39 0.03 4.76 -0.04
CA GLN A 39 1.23 5.52 0.26
C GLN A 39 1.18 6.90 -0.42
N GLY A 40 1.71 7.90 0.26
CA GLY A 40 2.06 9.20 -0.29
C GLY A 40 3.54 9.50 -0.08
N ASP A 41 4.19 9.99 -1.13
CA ASP A 41 5.59 10.43 -1.15
C ASP A 41 5.62 11.93 -1.41
N TYR A 42 6.01 12.70 -0.41
CA TYR A 42 6.06 14.15 -0.47
C TYR A 42 7.50 14.67 -0.56
N THR A 43 7.80 15.38 -1.64
CA THR A 43 9.09 16.06 -1.85
C THR A 43 9.12 17.37 -1.06
N ILE A 44 9.78 17.34 0.11
CA ILE A 44 10.00 18.51 0.96
C ILE A 44 10.93 19.50 0.25
N ARG A 45 12.01 18.98 -0.34
CA ARG A 45 12.95 19.72 -1.21
C ARG A 45 13.74 18.70 -2.03
N ASP A 46 14.53 19.18 -2.97
CA ASP A 46 15.41 18.32 -3.77
C ASP A 46 16.28 17.45 -2.86
N GLY A 47 16.24 16.14 -3.13
CA GLY A 47 16.95 15.13 -2.34
C GLY A 47 16.33 14.79 -0.98
N LEU A 48 15.20 15.38 -0.55
CA LEU A 48 14.54 15.08 0.73
C LEU A 48 13.06 14.74 0.53
N ILE A 49 12.71 13.48 0.77
CA ILE A 49 11.36 12.93 0.57
C ILE A 49 10.83 12.36 1.89
N LEU A 50 9.62 12.76 2.26
CA LEU A 50 8.83 12.17 3.34
C LEU A 50 7.83 11.20 2.74
N THR A 51 7.88 9.94 3.17
CA THR A 51 6.90 8.92 2.80
C THR A 51 6.02 8.61 4.01
N VAL A 52 4.71 8.58 3.78
CA VAL A 52 3.72 8.11 4.76
C VAL A 52 2.84 7.08 4.08
N GLY A 53 2.53 5.98 4.76
CA GLY A 53 1.64 4.99 4.21
C GLY A 53 1.10 4.01 5.22
N MET A 54 0.26 3.11 4.71
CA MET A 54 -0.36 2.06 5.47
C MET A 54 -0.52 0.80 4.63
N LEU A 55 -0.49 -0.35 5.31
CA LEU A 55 -0.87 -1.65 4.78
C LEU A 55 -2.04 -2.18 5.62
N LEU A 56 -3.11 -2.55 4.94
CA LEU A 56 -4.27 -3.20 5.53
C LEU A 56 -4.36 -4.63 5.03
N TYR A 57 -4.65 -5.54 5.94
CA TYR A 57 -4.76 -6.96 5.67
C TYR A 57 -6.17 -7.44 6.02
N GLN A 58 -6.84 -8.03 5.04
CA GLN A 58 -8.08 -8.75 5.26
C GLN A 58 -7.76 -10.24 5.33
N ALA A 59 -8.12 -10.87 6.45
CA ALA A 59 -8.01 -12.32 6.59
C ALA A 59 -8.99 -13.05 5.67
N GLY A 60 -8.60 -14.27 5.28
CA GLY A 60 -9.43 -15.16 4.49
C GLY A 60 -9.06 -16.62 4.73
N GLU A 61 -9.51 -17.51 3.87
CA GLU A 61 -9.39 -18.96 4.07
C GLU A 61 -7.98 -19.53 3.78
N LEU A 62 -7.12 -18.78 3.08
CA LEU A 62 -5.79 -19.25 2.67
C LEU A 62 -4.68 -18.80 3.64
N PRO A 63 -3.80 -19.72 4.08
CA PRO A 63 -2.55 -19.33 4.73
C PRO A 63 -1.63 -18.55 3.78
N PRO A 64 -0.92 -17.50 4.24
CA PRO A 64 -0.89 -16.99 5.62
C PRO A 64 -1.94 -15.90 5.92
N LEU A 65 -2.84 -15.59 4.96
CA LEU A 65 -3.82 -14.50 5.11
C LEU A 65 -4.82 -14.77 6.23
N ASP A 66 -5.15 -16.04 6.47
CA ASP A 66 -5.93 -16.53 7.61
C ASP A 66 -5.53 -15.93 8.98
N THR A 67 -4.25 -15.60 9.15
CA THR A 67 -3.72 -15.02 10.39
C THR A 67 -3.41 -13.52 10.30
N TRP A 68 -3.41 -12.93 9.10
CA TRP A 68 -2.92 -11.55 8.89
C TRP A 68 -3.96 -10.46 9.15
N GLY A 69 -5.24 -10.80 9.34
CA GLY A 69 -6.33 -9.82 9.53
C GLY A 69 -6.23 -8.91 10.76
N ARG A 70 -5.18 -9.05 11.59
CA ARG A 70 -4.87 -8.18 12.74
C ARG A 70 -3.43 -7.66 12.70
N ASN A 71 -2.85 -7.57 11.50
CA ASN A 71 -1.46 -7.16 11.28
C ASN A 71 -1.39 -5.90 10.40
N ASP A 72 -2.39 -5.02 10.51
CA ASP A 72 -2.38 -3.73 9.84
C ASP A 72 -1.16 -2.90 10.28
N ARG A 73 -0.57 -2.17 9.34
CA ARG A 73 0.66 -1.41 9.56
C ARG A 73 0.48 0.01 9.09
N VAL A 74 0.96 0.95 9.87
CA VAL A 74 1.23 2.32 9.43
C VAL A 74 2.73 2.54 9.44
N PHE A 75 3.23 3.32 8.50
CA PHE A 75 4.65 3.60 8.40
C PHE A 75 4.91 5.04 7.95
N ILE A 76 6.07 5.52 8.38
CA ILE A 76 6.64 6.81 8.01
C ILE A 76 8.12 6.58 7.72
N ASP A 77 8.63 7.18 6.65
CA ASP A 77 10.04 7.12 6.24
C ASP A 77 10.50 8.51 5.78
N LEU A 78 11.74 8.86 6.11
CA LEU A 78 12.35 10.11 5.66
C LEU A 78 13.65 9.78 4.93
N LYS A 79 13.64 9.96 3.61
CA LYS A 79 14.77 9.65 2.74
C LYS A 79 15.50 10.93 2.34
N TRP A 80 16.81 10.96 2.58
CA TRP A 80 17.74 11.95 2.03
C TRP A 80 18.68 11.30 1.01
N SER A 81 18.84 11.89 -0.17
CA SER A 81 19.85 11.56 -1.19
C SER A 81 20.66 12.81 -1.59
N PHE A 82 21.98 12.65 -1.74
CA PHE A 82 22.94 13.70 -2.09
C PHE A 82 23.62 13.43 -3.43
#